data_AF-A0A0L0DV54-F1
#
_entry.id   AF-A0A0L0DV54-F1
#
_cell.length_a   1.000
_cell.length_b   1.000
_cell.length_c   1.000
_cell.angle_alpha   90.00
_cell.angle_beta   90.00
_cell.angle_gamma   90.00
#
_symmetry.space_group_name_H-M   'P 1'
#
loop_
_entity.id
_entity.type
_entity.pdbx_description
1 polymer ?
#
loop_
_entity_poly.entity_id
_entity_poly.type
_entity_poly.pdbx_seq_one_letter_code
_entity_poly.pdbx_strand_id
1 'polypeptide(L)'
;MVLVLACMMVQALWVDTVGAATVTVTTTAELTNAINNAAAGDVIQLQGGTTFAYSGMTRITCDADGTAANPITVQGLSGSKLTWSHTSNYIEGFVVEGKHWHFRDLDIQGLCTSANHRYCEHAFHVVKDADFFVLRDSKVVDFNAQVKLNGAGPNTNTFPDDALFLNNEIYDTAGRATSNPVTKFNIDGGYRHVVRGNLIYDGQKLQGNTVSYQTFIKSNAQFGVYEDNLIICSRFHTGGVRIGMSFGGGGTSPDSICMDLTCNPESRDGIMRNNIVANCNDVGIYLNEARDTKIYNNLLFATNGIDVRFATSTADIRNNIVAGGSIRNRNGGTSTTSANWITTPANAQTAFTDPDNYDFTLSTDTSLRSSFIDAGEVVAEVTTDYCGRTWTAPRDIGALDYSRGPCDTTDPRNVVVPPSPPPSPPPPSPSPSSSPSPPSSPSPPSSPSPPSSPSPPSSPPPPPQGGATAGAVDQATAPNSDSGTGSTVAVVGASIGVVILCLVAVVVVLVVRSRRQGSSSAEYKADDGMSFELASAEPYTHSASLPPTPAARPMAAKPKPLPKSGADPLAPKPAPKPLPPKPSQTRRMKFEFTAGADDELALAAGAEVQIIEEFDDGWAAACSVATGERGIIPVAYLE
;
A
#
# COMPACT_ATOMS: atom_id res chain seq x y z
N MET A 1 -21.53 -64.97 -33.69
CA MET A 1 -20.19 -65.08 -33.06
C MET A 1 -19.22 -64.34 -33.98
N VAL A 2 -18.54 -63.26 -33.56
CA VAL A 2 -17.52 -63.19 -32.48
C VAL A 2 -16.26 -63.95 -32.93
N LEU A 3 -15.06 -63.37 -33.06
CA LEU A 3 -14.52 -62.09 -32.56
C LEU A 3 -13.51 -61.47 -33.58
N VAL A 4 -13.35 -60.14 -33.61
CA VAL A 4 -12.15 -59.48 -34.17
C VAL A 4 -11.66 -58.43 -33.17
N LEU A 5 -10.38 -58.48 -32.82
CA LEU A 5 -9.76 -57.53 -31.88
C LEU A 5 -9.45 -56.20 -32.59
N ALA A 6 -10.08 -55.11 -32.13
CA ALA A 6 -9.64 -53.76 -32.45
C ALA A 6 -8.67 -53.28 -31.36
N CYS A 7 -7.40 -53.11 -31.72
CA CYS A 7 -6.38 -52.63 -30.78
C CYS A 7 -6.52 -51.11 -30.60
N MET A 8 -7.09 -50.67 -29.48
CA MET A 8 -7.15 -49.25 -29.13
C MET A 8 -5.77 -48.78 -28.66
N MET A 9 -4.99 -48.19 -29.57
CA MET A 9 -3.85 -47.36 -29.19
C MET A 9 -4.36 -46.12 -28.46
N VAL A 10 -4.42 -46.20 -27.13
CA VAL A 10 -4.53 -45.00 -26.30
C VAL A 10 -3.21 -44.25 -26.43
N GLN A 11 -3.19 -43.21 -27.27
CA GLN A 11 -2.16 -42.19 -27.19
C GLN A 11 -2.34 -41.47 -25.86
N ALA A 12 -1.61 -41.92 -24.85
CA ALA A 12 -1.36 -41.13 -23.66
C ALA A 12 -0.63 -39.87 -24.12
N LEU A 13 -1.36 -38.75 -24.17
CA LEU A 13 -0.75 -37.43 -24.18
C LEU A 13 0.01 -37.33 -22.85
N TRP A 14 1.33 -37.50 -22.92
CA TRP A 14 2.21 -37.03 -21.87
C TRP A 14 2.02 -35.51 -21.84
N VAL A 15 1.22 -35.05 -20.87
CA VAL A 15 1.35 -33.68 -20.38
C VAL A 15 2.71 -33.69 -19.71
N ASP A 16 3.73 -33.26 -20.44
CA ASP A 16 5.04 -32.98 -19.86
C ASP A 16 4.82 -31.93 -18.78
N THR A 17 4.77 -32.38 -17.53
CA THR A 17 4.87 -31.51 -16.36
C THR A 17 6.25 -30.88 -16.44
N VAL A 18 6.30 -29.67 -16.99
CA VAL A 18 7.51 -28.84 -17.04
C VAL A 18 7.98 -28.70 -15.60
N GLY A 19 9.01 -29.46 -15.24
CA GLY A 19 9.55 -29.46 -13.90
C GLY A 19 10.32 -28.17 -13.66
N ALA A 20 10.18 -27.60 -12.46
CA ALA A 20 10.90 -26.45 -11.94
C ALA A 20 12.30 -26.28 -12.57
N ALA A 21 12.44 -25.33 -13.48
CA ALA A 21 13.68 -25.14 -14.23
C ALA A 21 14.63 -24.23 -13.44
N THR A 22 15.83 -24.72 -13.14
CA THR A 22 16.92 -23.85 -12.69
C THR A 22 17.60 -23.26 -13.93
N VAL A 23 17.44 -21.95 -14.14
CA VAL A 23 17.97 -21.22 -15.30
C VAL A 23 19.06 -20.27 -14.81
N THR A 24 20.33 -20.63 -15.01
CA THR A 24 21.45 -19.73 -14.74
C THR A 24 21.59 -18.72 -15.87
N VAL A 25 21.60 -17.42 -15.55
CA VAL A 25 21.68 -16.30 -16.49
C VAL A 25 22.99 -15.54 -16.30
N THR A 26 23.59 -15.07 -17.40
CA THR A 26 24.91 -14.42 -17.43
C THR A 26 24.88 -13.00 -18.00
N THR A 27 23.73 -12.55 -18.49
CA THR A 27 23.51 -11.22 -19.07
C THR A 27 22.15 -10.65 -18.67
N THR A 28 21.99 -9.33 -18.80
CA THR A 28 20.69 -8.65 -18.63
C THR A 28 19.62 -9.13 -19.60
N ALA A 29 20.01 -9.46 -20.84
CA ALA A 29 19.10 -10.01 -21.85
C ALA A 29 18.59 -11.41 -21.44
N GLU A 30 19.47 -12.28 -20.93
CA GLU A 30 19.08 -13.60 -20.42
C GLU A 30 18.21 -13.48 -19.16
N LEU A 31 18.53 -12.59 -18.23
CA LEU A 31 17.72 -12.35 -17.03
C LEU A 31 16.30 -11.86 -17.37
N THR A 32 16.19 -10.84 -18.24
CA THR A 32 14.88 -10.35 -18.69
C THR A 32 14.12 -11.41 -19.48
N ASN A 33 14.78 -12.19 -20.34
CA ASN A 33 14.11 -13.27 -21.07
C ASN A 33 13.66 -14.40 -20.14
N ALA A 34 14.43 -14.76 -19.11
CA ALA A 34 14.05 -15.77 -18.14
C ALA A 34 12.81 -15.34 -17.33
N ILE A 35 12.78 -14.08 -16.87
CA ILE A 35 11.62 -13.54 -16.13
C ILE A 35 10.38 -13.50 -17.02
N ASN A 36 10.50 -13.01 -18.26
CA ASN A 36 9.40 -12.93 -19.24
C ASN A 36 8.84 -14.32 -19.69
N ASN A 37 9.48 -15.42 -19.30
CA ASN A 37 9.04 -16.79 -19.65
C ASN A 37 8.93 -17.70 -18.40
N ALA A 38 8.98 -17.14 -17.20
CA ALA A 38 9.00 -17.91 -15.96
C ALA A 38 7.67 -18.64 -15.69
N ALA A 39 7.77 -19.86 -15.13
CA ALA A 39 6.65 -20.66 -14.67
C ALA A 39 6.78 -21.02 -13.18
N ALA A 40 5.65 -21.40 -12.57
CA ALA A 40 5.58 -21.75 -11.14
C ALA A 40 6.59 -22.85 -10.74
N GLY A 41 7.60 -22.46 -9.95
CA GLY A 41 8.69 -23.32 -9.48
C GLY A 41 10.05 -23.03 -10.09
N ASP A 42 10.14 -22.20 -11.13
CA ASP A 42 11.42 -21.86 -11.75
C ASP A 42 12.36 -21.09 -10.82
N VAL A 43 13.66 -21.31 -10.99
CA VAL A 43 14.74 -20.68 -10.21
C VAL A 43 15.71 -20.00 -11.16
N ILE A 44 15.57 -18.69 -11.31
CA ILE A 44 16.41 -17.85 -12.16
C ILE A 44 17.64 -17.42 -11.34
N GLN A 45 18.79 -18.03 -11.63
CA GLN A 45 20.04 -17.78 -10.90
C GLN A 45 20.96 -16.82 -11.64
N LEU A 46 21.24 -15.66 -11.05
CA LEU A 46 22.18 -14.70 -11.59
C LEU A 46 23.61 -15.20 -11.33
N GLN A 47 24.38 -15.38 -12.41
CA GLN A 47 25.75 -15.89 -12.36
C GLN A 47 26.63 -15.10 -11.37
N GLY A 48 27.32 -15.82 -10.48
CA GLY A 48 28.22 -15.23 -9.50
C GLY A 48 29.39 -14.52 -10.16
N GLY A 49 29.70 -13.31 -9.68
CA GLY A 49 30.69 -12.40 -10.26
C GLY A 49 30.21 -11.54 -11.44
N THR A 50 28.95 -11.67 -11.86
CA THR A 50 28.40 -10.95 -13.04
C THR A 50 27.63 -9.68 -12.65
N THR A 51 27.90 -8.58 -13.35
CA THR A 51 27.14 -7.32 -13.24
C THR A 51 26.04 -7.24 -14.31
N PHE A 52 24.80 -7.11 -13.86
CA PHE A 52 23.59 -6.97 -14.67
C PHE A 52 23.18 -5.48 -14.74
N ALA A 53 23.75 -4.75 -15.70
CA ALA A 53 23.58 -3.31 -15.84
C ALA A 53 22.41 -2.91 -16.76
N TYR A 54 21.34 -2.37 -16.18
CA TYR A 54 20.18 -1.82 -16.87
C TYR A 54 20.28 -0.28 -16.96
N SER A 55 20.91 0.21 -18.03
CA SER A 55 21.20 1.63 -18.25
C SER A 55 20.31 2.26 -19.34
N GLY A 56 19.02 1.94 -19.37
CA GLY A 56 18.12 2.25 -20.50
C GLY A 56 16.80 1.48 -20.52
N MET A 57 16.73 0.35 -19.81
CA MET A 57 15.47 -0.29 -19.43
C MET A 57 15.08 0.22 -18.03
N THR A 58 13.81 0.57 -17.85
CA THR A 58 13.30 1.14 -16.58
C THR A 58 12.52 0.14 -15.73
N ARG A 59 12.01 -0.93 -16.34
CA ARG A 59 11.19 -1.96 -15.69
C ARG A 59 11.37 -3.33 -16.35
N ILE A 60 11.25 -4.38 -15.55
CA ILE A 60 11.01 -5.77 -15.98
C ILE A 60 9.72 -6.21 -15.29
N THR A 61 8.73 -6.67 -16.05
CA THR A 61 7.46 -7.14 -15.50
C THR A 61 7.56 -8.60 -15.07
N CYS A 62 7.04 -8.91 -13.90
CA CYS A 62 6.99 -10.25 -13.30
C CYS A 62 5.50 -10.60 -13.07
N ASP A 63 4.81 -11.00 -14.14
CA ASP A 63 3.35 -11.18 -14.22
C ASP A 63 2.87 -12.64 -14.23
N ALA A 64 3.79 -13.61 -14.34
CA ALA A 64 3.46 -15.02 -14.17
C ALA A 64 3.15 -15.36 -12.70
N ASP A 65 2.18 -16.24 -12.46
CA ASP A 65 1.87 -16.72 -11.10
C ASP A 65 2.75 -17.90 -10.68
N GLY A 66 3.41 -17.77 -9.54
CA GLY A 66 3.90 -18.90 -8.76
C GLY A 66 2.81 -19.55 -7.91
N THR A 67 3.17 -20.52 -7.09
CA THR A 67 2.27 -21.15 -6.10
C THR A 67 2.98 -21.36 -4.77
N ALA A 68 2.24 -21.47 -3.66
CA ALA A 68 2.83 -21.75 -2.34
C ALA A 68 3.71 -23.01 -2.27
N ALA A 69 3.49 -23.99 -3.16
CA ALA A 69 4.32 -25.19 -3.29
C ALA A 69 5.47 -25.04 -4.32
N ASN A 70 5.29 -24.19 -5.34
CA ASN A 70 6.23 -23.95 -6.43
C ASN A 70 6.29 -22.42 -6.71
N PRO A 71 6.99 -21.64 -5.87
CA PRO A 71 7.15 -20.20 -6.07
C PRO A 71 8.14 -19.91 -7.21
N ILE A 72 8.02 -18.76 -7.86
CA ILE A 72 9.01 -18.33 -8.86
C ILE A 72 10.14 -17.61 -8.13
N THR A 73 11.37 -18.10 -8.27
CA THR A 73 12.52 -17.59 -7.49
C THR A 73 13.53 -16.88 -8.36
N VAL A 74 13.91 -15.66 -8.00
CA VAL A 74 15.07 -14.94 -8.58
C VAL A 74 16.16 -14.89 -7.51
N GLN A 75 17.31 -15.51 -7.81
CA GLN A 75 18.39 -15.72 -6.85
C GLN A 75 19.72 -15.11 -7.34
N GLY A 76 20.36 -14.32 -6.48
CA GLY A 76 21.75 -13.92 -6.66
C GLY A 76 22.71 -15.05 -6.28
N LEU A 77 23.74 -15.29 -7.08
CA LEU A 77 24.92 -16.05 -6.65
C LEU A 77 26.02 -15.08 -6.20
N SER A 78 26.96 -15.56 -5.39
CA SER A 78 27.97 -14.73 -4.73
C SER A 78 28.71 -13.79 -5.69
N GLY A 79 28.72 -12.49 -5.39
CA GLY A 79 29.34 -11.46 -6.22
C GLY A 79 28.58 -11.08 -7.51
N SER A 80 27.39 -11.64 -7.75
CA SER A 80 26.47 -11.07 -8.75
C SER A 80 25.93 -9.71 -8.25
N LYS A 81 25.66 -8.78 -9.17
CA LYS A 81 25.11 -7.46 -8.83
C LYS A 81 24.23 -6.91 -9.95
N LEU A 82 23.07 -6.35 -9.59
CA LEU A 82 22.22 -5.60 -10.50
C LEU A 82 22.47 -4.10 -10.33
N THR A 83 22.52 -3.36 -11.44
CA THR A 83 22.60 -1.89 -11.40
C THR A 83 21.57 -1.27 -12.34
N TRP A 84 20.88 -0.25 -11.85
CA TRP A 84 19.84 0.45 -12.61
C TRP A 84 20.21 1.91 -12.77
N SER A 85 20.17 2.45 -14.00
CA SER A 85 20.37 3.87 -14.25
C SER A 85 19.54 4.37 -15.43
N HIS A 86 19.00 5.58 -15.27
CA HIS A 86 18.20 6.23 -16.28
C HIS A 86 18.24 7.75 -16.10
N THR A 87 18.04 8.50 -17.19
CA THR A 87 18.30 9.95 -17.23
C THR A 87 17.09 10.81 -17.63
N SER A 88 15.97 10.20 -18.03
CA SER A 88 14.80 10.91 -18.56
C SER A 88 13.41 10.36 -18.18
N ASN A 89 13.34 9.14 -17.62
CA ASN A 89 12.11 8.42 -17.22
C ASN A 89 12.33 7.72 -15.87
N TYR A 90 11.25 7.48 -15.12
CA TYR A 90 11.24 6.73 -13.86
C TYR A 90 11.70 5.27 -14.04
N ILE A 91 12.44 4.77 -13.06
CA ILE A 91 12.86 3.38 -12.88
C ILE A 91 11.98 2.75 -11.79
N GLU A 92 11.41 1.61 -12.11
CA GLU A 92 10.59 0.80 -11.20
C GLU A 92 11.23 -0.57 -10.91
N GLY A 93 12.32 -0.91 -11.64
CA GLY A 93 13.11 -2.11 -11.42
C GLY A 93 12.34 -3.37 -11.79
N PHE A 94 12.05 -4.22 -10.80
CA PHE A 94 11.12 -5.34 -10.94
C PHE A 94 9.70 -4.87 -10.64
N VAL A 95 8.85 -4.78 -11.65
CA VAL A 95 7.40 -4.56 -11.50
C VAL A 95 6.75 -5.91 -11.31
N VAL A 96 6.32 -6.23 -10.09
CA VAL A 96 5.80 -7.55 -9.71
C VAL A 96 4.28 -7.50 -9.67
N GLU A 97 3.63 -8.32 -10.49
CA GLU A 97 2.17 -8.33 -10.65
C GLU A 97 1.53 -9.69 -10.33
N GLY A 98 2.29 -10.79 -10.50
CA GLY A 98 1.86 -12.17 -10.21
C GLY A 98 2.22 -12.62 -8.78
N LYS A 99 1.57 -13.71 -8.33
CA LYS A 99 1.72 -14.25 -6.97
C LYS A 99 3.01 -15.05 -6.76
N HIS A 100 3.43 -15.19 -5.50
CA HIS A 100 4.53 -16.06 -5.05
C HIS A 100 5.88 -15.85 -5.77
N TRP A 101 6.26 -14.60 -6.04
CA TRP A 101 7.61 -14.26 -6.48
C TRP A 101 8.55 -14.07 -5.27
N HIS A 102 9.64 -14.83 -5.27
CA HIS A 102 10.65 -14.84 -4.21
C HIS A 102 12.00 -14.31 -4.73
N PHE A 103 12.38 -13.11 -4.32
CA PHE A 103 13.66 -12.49 -4.62
C PHE A 103 14.64 -12.70 -3.45
N ARG A 104 15.82 -13.26 -3.72
CA ARG A 104 16.77 -13.66 -2.67
C ARG A 104 18.24 -13.53 -3.03
N ASP A 105 19.07 -13.28 -2.02
CA ASP A 105 20.54 -13.20 -2.11
C ASP A 105 21.08 -12.14 -3.13
N LEU A 106 20.31 -11.08 -3.41
CA LEU A 106 20.62 -10.09 -4.46
C LEU A 106 21.44 -8.89 -3.93
N ASP A 107 22.37 -8.34 -4.73
CA ASP A 107 22.91 -6.97 -4.57
C ASP A 107 22.33 -6.08 -5.68
N ILE A 108 21.59 -5.02 -5.33
CA ILE A 108 20.92 -4.11 -6.27
C ILE A 108 21.29 -2.66 -5.93
N GLN A 109 21.70 -1.87 -6.93
CA GLN A 109 22.00 -0.45 -6.73
C GLN A 109 21.43 0.47 -7.82
N GLY A 110 20.79 1.57 -7.40
CA GLY A 110 20.40 2.68 -8.26
C GLY A 110 21.57 3.63 -8.51
N LEU A 111 22.03 3.74 -9.75
CA LEU A 111 23.17 4.59 -10.15
C LEU A 111 22.73 5.93 -10.78
N CYS A 112 21.59 6.48 -10.37
CA CYS A 112 21.19 7.83 -10.76
C CYS A 112 22.10 8.88 -10.09
N THR A 113 22.51 9.88 -10.86
CA THR A 113 23.16 11.08 -10.31
C THR A 113 22.16 11.93 -9.51
N SER A 114 22.65 12.86 -8.70
CA SER A 114 21.80 13.72 -7.85
C SER A 114 20.74 14.52 -8.63
N ALA A 115 21.05 14.99 -9.84
CA ALA A 115 20.09 15.67 -10.73
C ALA A 115 18.97 14.73 -11.26
N ASN A 116 19.19 13.42 -11.17
CA ASN A 116 18.34 12.36 -11.70
C ASN A 116 17.78 11.45 -10.59
N HIS A 117 17.95 11.76 -9.30
CA HIS A 117 17.38 10.95 -8.21
C HIS A 117 15.87 10.77 -8.34
N ARG A 118 15.14 11.80 -8.80
CA ARG A 118 13.71 11.77 -9.20
C ARG A 118 13.33 10.73 -10.27
N TYR A 119 14.30 9.99 -10.82
CA TYR A 119 14.08 8.88 -11.73
C TYR A 119 14.42 7.52 -11.10
N CYS A 120 15.33 7.43 -10.12
CA CYS A 120 15.57 6.19 -9.37
C CYS A 120 14.51 6.03 -8.25
N GLU A 121 13.26 5.79 -8.65
CA GLU A 121 12.15 5.62 -7.73
C GLU A 121 12.23 4.28 -7.00
N HIS A 122 12.11 3.15 -7.71
CA HIS A 122 11.96 1.83 -7.10
C HIS A 122 12.90 0.76 -7.68
N ALA A 123 13.36 -0.16 -6.83
CA ALA A 123 14.00 -1.41 -7.26
C ALA A 123 12.98 -2.54 -7.41
N PHE A 124 11.91 -2.48 -6.61
CA PHE A 124 10.73 -3.33 -6.69
C PHE A 124 9.48 -2.45 -6.61
N HIS A 125 8.57 -2.61 -7.57
CA HIS A 125 7.23 -2.04 -7.55
C HIS A 125 6.23 -3.20 -7.54
N VAL A 126 5.73 -3.57 -6.36
CA VAL A 126 4.85 -4.72 -6.13
C VAL A 126 3.41 -4.23 -6.17
N VAL A 127 2.63 -4.73 -7.13
CA VAL A 127 1.34 -4.14 -7.52
C VAL A 127 0.25 -5.19 -7.74
N LYS A 128 -1.00 -4.73 -7.85
CA LYS A 128 -2.17 -5.56 -8.15
C LYS A 128 -2.39 -6.66 -7.11
N ASP A 129 -2.30 -7.92 -7.50
CA ASP A 129 -2.75 -9.10 -6.75
C ASP A 129 -1.53 -10.00 -6.42
N ALA A 130 -0.33 -9.39 -6.31
CA ALA A 130 0.98 -10.03 -6.21
C ALA A 130 1.28 -10.62 -4.82
N ASP A 131 0.34 -11.41 -4.29
CA ASP A 131 0.38 -11.98 -2.95
C ASP A 131 1.62 -12.84 -2.70
N PHE A 132 2.04 -12.91 -1.44
CA PHE A 132 3.18 -13.70 -0.99
C PHE A 132 4.49 -13.33 -1.72
N PHE A 133 4.63 -12.06 -2.12
CA PHE A 133 5.93 -11.49 -2.50
C PHE A 133 6.92 -11.67 -1.35
N VAL A 134 8.12 -12.19 -1.65
CA VAL A 134 9.22 -12.29 -0.69
C VAL A 134 10.43 -11.55 -1.22
N LEU A 135 10.97 -10.62 -0.44
CA LEU A 135 12.31 -10.09 -0.60
C LEU A 135 13.13 -10.49 0.63
N ARG A 136 14.18 -11.30 0.44
CA ARG A 136 14.99 -11.75 1.56
C ARG A 136 16.49 -11.81 1.32
N ASP A 137 17.26 -11.76 2.41
CA ASP A 137 18.70 -11.97 2.43
C ASP A 137 19.46 -11.08 1.40
N SER A 138 18.87 -9.94 1.03
CA SER A 138 19.26 -9.11 -0.13
C SER A 138 19.65 -7.69 0.29
N LYS A 139 20.49 -7.06 -0.53
CA LYS A 139 21.02 -5.71 -0.36
C LYS A 139 20.46 -4.80 -1.46
N VAL A 140 19.75 -3.73 -1.09
CA VAL A 140 19.10 -2.81 -2.03
C VAL A 140 19.46 -1.37 -1.69
N VAL A 141 20.09 -0.67 -2.64
CA VAL A 141 20.82 0.58 -2.36
C VAL A 141 20.46 1.69 -3.35
N ASP A 142 20.38 2.94 -2.88
CA ASP A 142 20.27 4.15 -3.71
C ASP A 142 18.99 4.28 -4.57
N PHE A 143 17.83 3.95 -4.00
CA PHE A 143 16.50 4.23 -4.58
C PHE A 143 15.71 5.19 -3.68
N ASN A 144 14.71 5.90 -4.21
CA ASN A 144 13.89 6.79 -3.37
C ASN A 144 13.03 5.95 -2.41
N ALA A 145 12.40 4.89 -2.93
CA ALA A 145 11.84 3.80 -2.16
C ALA A 145 12.31 2.46 -2.74
N GLN A 146 13.26 1.80 -2.06
CA GLN A 146 13.85 0.51 -2.45
C GLN A 146 12.78 -0.55 -2.76
N VAL A 147 11.70 -0.60 -1.96
CA VAL A 147 10.45 -1.26 -2.34
C VAL A 147 9.29 -0.28 -2.25
N LYS A 148 8.47 -0.24 -3.30
CA LYS A 148 7.11 0.28 -3.30
C LYS A 148 6.11 -0.87 -3.40
N LEU A 149 5.10 -0.89 -2.54
CA LEU A 149 3.93 -1.74 -2.64
C LEU A 149 2.67 -0.85 -2.65
N ASN A 150 1.73 -1.11 -3.56
CA ASN A 150 0.40 -0.50 -3.62
C ASN A 150 -0.59 -1.33 -4.45
N GLY A 151 -1.87 -0.93 -4.45
CA GLY A 151 -2.94 -1.63 -5.16
C GLY A 151 -2.95 -1.43 -6.67
N ALA A 152 -3.83 -2.16 -7.36
CA ALA A 152 -3.99 -2.16 -8.82
C ALA A 152 -4.32 -0.78 -9.44
N GLY A 153 -4.78 0.18 -8.63
CA GLY A 153 -5.10 1.54 -9.03
C GLY A 153 -6.29 2.12 -8.26
N PRO A 154 -6.71 3.36 -8.58
CA PRO A 154 -7.84 4.01 -7.91
C PRO A 154 -9.16 3.25 -8.09
N ASN A 155 -9.98 3.20 -7.05
CA ASN A 155 -11.27 2.50 -6.96
C ASN A 155 -11.16 0.97 -7.05
N THR A 156 -10.01 0.40 -6.68
CA THR A 156 -9.81 -1.06 -6.55
C THR A 156 -9.63 -1.46 -5.09
N ASN A 157 -9.95 -2.71 -4.75
CA ASN A 157 -9.55 -3.32 -3.47
C ASN A 157 -8.60 -4.50 -3.69
N THR A 158 -7.79 -4.40 -4.74
CA THR A 158 -6.83 -5.41 -5.17
C THR A 158 -5.44 -4.90 -4.82
N PHE A 159 -4.92 -5.39 -3.70
CA PHE A 159 -3.62 -5.05 -3.13
C PHE A 159 -2.85 -6.36 -2.91
N PRO A 160 -1.52 -6.39 -3.06
CA PRO A 160 -0.72 -7.57 -2.72
C PRO A 160 -0.85 -7.90 -1.24
N ASP A 161 -1.14 -9.16 -0.90
CA ASP A 161 -1.23 -9.64 0.50
C ASP A 161 0.01 -10.43 0.96
N ASP A 162 0.18 -10.60 2.29
CA ASP A 162 1.15 -11.50 2.93
C ASP A 162 2.63 -11.28 2.55
N ALA A 163 2.99 -10.11 2.02
CA ALA A 163 4.37 -9.81 1.61
C ALA A 163 5.37 -9.85 2.78
N LEU A 164 6.54 -10.48 2.55
CA LEU A 164 7.58 -10.73 3.54
C LEU A 164 8.92 -10.07 3.16
N PHE A 165 9.42 -9.21 4.03
CA PHE A 165 10.72 -8.55 3.95
C PHE A 165 11.62 -9.09 5.06
N LEU A 166 12.57 -9.98 4.73
CA LEU A 166 13.34 -10.76 5.71
C LEU A 166 14.86 -10.56 5.57
N ASN A 167 15.56 -10.19 6.63
CA ASN A 167 17.04 -10.14 6.69
C ASN A 167 17.73 -9.25 5.63
N ASN A 168 17.05 -8.23 5.11
CA ASN A 168 17.63 -7.38 4.05
C ASN A 168 18.50 -6.25 4.59
N GLU A 169 19.34 -5.69 3.74
CA GLU A 169 20.12 -4.46 3.99
C GLU A 169 19.72 -3.36 3.02
N ILE A 170 19.16 -2.28 3.56
CA ILE A 170 18.37 -1.31 2.79
C ILE A 170 18.84 0.10 3.16
N TYR A 171 19.49 0.81 2.24
CA TYR A 171 20.04 2.14 2.54
C TYR A 171 20.26 3.02 1.32
N ASP A 172 20.52 4.31 1.58
CA ASP A 172 21.06 5.24 0.59
C ASP A 172 22.53 5.55 0.95
N THR A 173 23.39 5.74 -0.05
CA THR A 173 24.80 6.16 0.16
C THR A 173 24.94 7.68 0.36
N ALA A 174 23.93 8.44 -0.07
CA ALA A 174 23.81 9.87 0.10
C ALA A 174 22.34 10.30 0.03
N GLY A 175 22.01 11.46 0.62
CA GLY A 175 20.65 11.99 0.63
C GLY A 175 20.04 12.18 -0.76
N ARG A 176 18.76 11.83 -0.87
CA ARG A 176 18.00 11.84 -2.12
C ARG A 176 17.54 13.26 -2.43
N ALA A 177 18.29 13.93 -3.31
CA ALA A 177 17.91 15.15 -4.04
C ALA A 177 16.66 14.95 -4.94
N THR A 178 15.49 14.77 -4.32
CA THR A 178 14.18 14.64 -4.96
C THR A 178 13.08 15.23 -4.08
N SER A 179 12.03 15.76 -4.73
CA SER A 179 10.76 16.13 -4.10
C SER A 179 9.84 14.93 -3.85
N ASN A 180 10.09 13.80 -4.49
CA ASN A 180 9.30 12.57 -4.40
C ASN A 180 9.42 11.94 -2.99
N PRO A 181 8.51 11.03 -2.59
CA PRO A 181 8.62 10.34 -1.30
C PRO A 181 9.95 9.59 -1.15
N VAL A 182 10.58 9.71 0.01
CA VAL A 182 11.78 8.93 0.36
C VAL A 182 11.45 8.09 1.58
N THR A 183 11.13 6.82 1.31
CA THR A 183 10.65 5.84 2.27
C THR A 183 11.18 4.48 1.83
N LYS A 184 12.11 3.86 2.55
CA LYS A 184 12.89 2.74 1.99
C LYS A 184 12.03 1.50 1.70
N PHE A 185 11.15 1.14 2.63
CA PHE A 185 10.02 0.25 2.39
C PHE A 185 8.71 1.05 2.52
N ASN A 186 8.06 1.29 1.37
CA ASN A 186 6.90 2.15 1.18
C ASN A 186 5.68 1.27 0.85
N ILE A 187 4.96 0.84 1.89
CA ILE A 187 3.92 -0.21 1.79
C ILE A 187 2.53 0.40 1.96
N ASP A 188 1.71 0.34 0.91
CA ASP A 188 0.35 0.88 0.89
C ASP A 188 -0.69 -0.24 0.74
N GLY A 189 -1.62 -0.34 1.69
CA GLY A 189 -2.71 -1.31 1.68
C GLY A 189 -2.25 -2.72 2.00
N GLY A 190 -3.07 -3.70 1.61
CA GLY A 190 -2.83 -5.12 1.86
C GLY A 190 -3.00 -5.56 3.32
N TYR A 191 -2.91 -6.87 3.52
CA TYR A 191 -3.03 -7.53 4.81
C TYR A 191 -1.75 -8.32 5.16
N ARG A 192 -1.45 -8.40 6.47
CA ARG A 192 -0.48 -9.34 7.09
C ARG A 192 0.98 -9.19 6.62
N HIS A 193 1.37 -8.01 6.12
CA HIS A 193 2.76 -7.71 5.76
C HIS A 193 3.73 -7.89 6.92
N VAL A 194 4.88 -8.55 6.69
CA VAL A 194 5.90 -8.79 7.72
C VAL A 194 7.24 -8.19 7.30
N VAL A 195 7.76 -7.27 8.11
CA VAL A 195 9.10 -6.70 8.00
C VAL A 195 9.91 -7.23 9.18
N ARG A 196 10.77 -8.23 8.93
CA ARG A 196 11.51 -9.00 9.95
C ARG A 196 13.04 -8.95 9.76
N GLY A 197 13.78 -8.64 10.81
CA GLY A 197 15.25 -8.82 10.84
C GLY A 197 16.05 -7.95 9.86
N ASN A 198 15.46 -6.88 9.31
CA ASN A 198 16.11 -6.04 8.32
C ASN A 198 17.00 -4.97 8.97
N LEU A 199 18.12 -4.67 8.31
CA LEU A 199 18.98 -3.53 8.59
C LEU A 199 18.60 -2.39 7.62
N ILE A 200 17.95 -1.34 8.11
CA ILE A 200 17.50 -0.19 7.30
C ILE A 200 18.17 1.09 7.79
N TYR A 201 18.86 1.85 6.93
CA TYR A 201 19.55 3.06 7.37
C TYR A 201 19.69 4.19 6.33
N ASP A 202 19.97 5.39 6.83
CA ASP A 202 20.32 6.62 6.08
C ASP A 202 19.31 7.14 5.04
N GLY A 203 18.07 6.63 5.02
CA GLY A 203 17.00 7.16 4.17
C GLY A 203 16.74 8.64 4.44
N GLN A 204 17.07 9.50 3.47
CA GLN A 204 17.04 10.95 3.61
C GLN A 204 16.46 11.65 2.38
N LYS A 205 15.47 12.52 2.59
CA LYS A 205 14.95 13.45 1.56
C LYS A 205 15.65 14.82 1.65
N LEU A 206 16.09 15.36 0.51
CA LEU A 206 16.79 16.66 0.44
C LEU A 206 15.98 17.81 -0.20
N GLN A 207 14.79 17.56 -0.76
CA GLN A 207 13.96 18.60 -1.39
C GLN A 207 12.48 18.46 -0.97
N GLY A 208 11.62 19.36 -1.45
CA GLY A 208 10.22 19.45 -1.01
C GLY A 208 10.15 19.69 0.51
N ASN A 209 9.29 18.95 1.20
CA ASN A 209 9.17 18.99 2.66
C ASN A 209 10.40 18.45 3.44
N THR A 210 11.38 17.81 2.78
CA THR A 210 12.55 17.15 3.41
C THR A 210 12.24 16.05 4.44
N VAL A 211 10.97 15.61 4.52
CA VAL A 211 10.54 14.51 5.40
C VAL A 211 10.81 13.18 4.71
N SER A 212 11.43 12.27 5.46
CA SER A 212 11.79 10.92 5.06
C SER A 212 11.45 9.93 6.18
N TYR A 213 11.05 8.73 5.78
CA TYR A 213 10.77 7.61 6.68
C TYR A 213 11.77 6.50 6.36
N GLN A 214 12.20 5.71 7.35
CA GLN A 214 12.95 4.49 7.00
C GLN A 214 11.98 3.45 6.45
N THR A 215 10.80 3.31 7.04
CA THR A 215 9.72 2.45 6.53
C THR A 215 8.34 2.91 7.01
N PHE A 216 7.30 2.69 6.21
CA PHE A 216 5.92 2.73 6.67
C PHE A 216 5.05 1.61 6.09
N ILE A 217 3.97 1.29 6.80
CA ILE A 217 2.80 0.52 6.33
C ILE A 217 1.57 1.43 6.50
N LYS A 218 0.85 1.72 5.42
CA LYS A 218 -0.21 2.76 5.36
C LYS A 218 -1.37 2.44 4.40
N SER A 219 -2.18 3.42 4.00
CA SER A 219 -3.29 3.29 3.03
C SER A 219 -4.36 2.27 3.44
N ASN A 220 -4.71 2.27 4.72
CA ASN A 220 -5.66 1.38 5.41
C ASN A 220 -5.24 -0.11 5.48
N ALA A 221 -3.93 -0.39 5.36
CA ALA A 221 -3.34 -1.71 5.56
C ALA A 221 -3.65 -2.33 6.94
N GLN A 222 -3.74 -3.66 7.04
CA GLN A 222 -4.20 -4.34 8.26
C GLN A 222 -3.27 -5.48 8.70
N PHE A 223 -3.09 -5.65 10.02
CA PHE A 223 -2.27 -6.71 10.64
C PHE A 223 -0.78 -6.71 10.24
N GLY A 224 -0.23 -5.57 9.86
CA GLY A 224 1.19 -5.42 9.54
C GLY A 224 2.08 -5.67 10.77
N VAL A 225 3.26 -6.27 10.57
CA VAL A 225 4.22 -6.61 11.65
C VAL A 225 5.60 -6.06 11.31
N TYR A 226 6.15 -5.26 12.22
CA TYR A 226 7.57 -4.93 12.29
C TYR A 226 8.20 -5.69 13.45
N GLU A 227 9.18 -6.57 13.18
CA GLU A 227 9.88 -7.29 14.24
C GLU A 227 11.38 -7.50 14.01
N ASP A 228 12.14 -7.50 15.11
CA ASP A 228 13.57 -7.83 15.15
C ASP A 228 14.46 -6.98 14.21
N ASN A 229 13.97 -5.83 13.71
CA ASN A 229 14.72 -4.97 12.78
C ASN A 229 15.68 -4.02 13.51
N LEU A 230 16.77 -3.61 12.83
CA LEU A 230 17.63 -2.49 13.23
C LEU A 230 17.46 -1.34 12.23
N ILE A 231 16.99 -0.20 12.73
CA ILE A 231 16.61 0.95 11.91
C ILE A 231 17.39 2.18 12.37
N ILE A 232 18.35 2.62 11.56
CA ILE A 232 19.28 3.70 11.92
C ILE A 232 19.01 4.89 10.99
N CYS A 233 18.21 5.84 11.45
CA CYS A 233 17.82 6.99 10.64
C CYS A 233 19.02 7.79 10.10
N SER A 234 20.11 7.90 10.87
CA SER A 234 21.36 8.56 10.45
C SER A 234 22.57 7.73 10.90
N ARG A 235 23.28 7.10 9.95
CA ARG A 235 24.47 6.27 10.23
C ARG A 235 25.75 6.91 9.66
N PHE A 236 25.70 7.38 8.42
CA PHE A 236 26.83 7.95 7.70
C PHE A 236 26.59 9.40 7.23
N HIS A 237 25.35 9.87 7.14
CA HIS A 237 25.03 11.29 6.87
C HIS A 237 23.81 11.77 7.66
N THR A 238 23.70 13.09 7.89
CA THR A 238 22.66 13.71 8.75
C THR A 238 21.80 14.75 8.00
N GLY A 239 20.76 15.27 8.66
CA GLY A 239 19.88 16.32 8.11
C GLY A 239 18.60 15.81 7.41
N GLY A 240 17.76 16.75 6.97
CA GLY A 240 16.36 16.48 6.65
C GLY A 240 15.54 16.25 7.92
N VAL A 241 14.31 15.74 7.79
CA VAL A 241 13.53 15.17 8.89
C VAL A 241 13.45 13.66 8.67
N ARG A 242 13.91 12.86 9.63
CA ARG A 242 14.00 11.40 9.51
C ARG A 242 13.21 10.72 10.64
N ILE A 243 12.10 10.10 10.25
CA ILE A 243 11.28 9.22 11.08
C ILE A 243 11.77 7.78 10.90
N GLY A 244 11.75 6.98 11.97
CA GLY A 244 12.14 5.57 11.95
C GLY A 244 11.08 4.68 11.26
N MET A 245 10.30 3.98 12.08
CA MET A 245 9.12 3.22 11.63
C MET A 245 7.86 4.07 11.72
N SER A 246 6.91 3.82 10.82
CA SER A 246 5.58 4.43 10.93
C SER A 246 4.47 3.45 10.57
N PHE A 247 3.38 3.48 11.34
CA PHE A 247 2.09 3.01 10.87
C PHE A 247 1.30 4.24 10.42
N GLY A 248 0.90 4.24 9.15
CA GLY A 248 0.36 5.40 8.44
C GLY A 248 1.36 6.53 8.15
N GLY A 249 0.86 7.59 7.52
CA GLY A 249 1.63 8.80 7.24
C GLY A 249 2.25 8.85 5.84
N GLY A 250 3.18 9.79 5.64
CA GLY A 250 3.66 10.18 4.32
C GLY A 250 2.64 10.94 3.45
N GLY A 251 1.36 10.94 3.83
CA GLY A 251 0.24 11.56 3.11
C GLY A 251 -0.40 10.57 2.14
N THR A 252 -1.70 10.33 2.29
CA THR A 252 -2.45 9.43 1.42
C THR A 252 -3.84 9.99 1.14
N SER A 253 -4.09 10.31 -0.12
CA SER A 253 -5.36 10.84 -0.62
C SER A 253 -5.42 10.69 -2.14
N PRO A 254 -6.62 10.71 -2.76
CA PRO A 254 -7.93 10.62 -2.12
C PRO A 254 -8.24 9.21 -1.59
N ASP A 255 -9.33 9.05 -0.82
CA ASP A 255 -9.81 7.77 -0.27
C ASP A 255 -9.80 6.60 -1.28
N SER A 256 -10.02 6.89 -2.58
CA SER A 256 -10.10 5.88 -3.63
C SER A 256 -8.76 5.20 -4.00
N ILE A 257 -7.60 5.67 -3.50
CA ILE A 257 -6.32 4.95 -3.66
C ILE A 257 -5.97 4.05 -2.47
N CYS A 258 -6.81 4.02 -1.42
CA CYS A 258 -6.58 3.26 -0.20
C CYS A 258 -7.43 1.99 -0.15
N MET A 259 -6.99 1.01 0.66
CA MET A 259 -7.72 -0.23 0.85
C MET A 259 -9.10 0.05 1.48
N ASP A 260 -10.09 -0.77 1.14
CA ASP A 260 -11.52 -0.60 1.44
C ASP A 260 -12.11 0.75 0.98
N LEU A 261 -11.41 1.47 0.08
CA LEU A 261 -11.76 2.82 -0.40
C LEU A 261 -11.87 3.87 0.72
N THR A 262 -11.00 3.78 1.73
CA THR A 262 -10.77 4.89 2.66
C THR A 262 -9.35 4.93 3.18
N CYS A 263 -8.78 6.12 3.37
CA CYS A 263 -7.44 6.31 3.90
C CYS A 263 -7.40 6.53 5.42
N ASN A 264 -8.55 6.58 6.12
CA ASN A 264 -8.63 6.77 7.57
C ASN A 264 -9.41 5.62 8.24
N PRO A 265 -8.80 4.83 9.15
CA PRO A 265 -7.40 4.89 9.55
C PRO A 265 -6.44 4.53 8.41
N GLU A 266 -5.24 5.09 8.45
CA GLU A 266 -4.14 4.74 7.54
C GLU A 266 -3.64 3.31 7.76
N SER A 267 -3.87 2.71 8.93
CA SER A 267 -3.57 1.29 9.19
C SER A 267 -4.30 0.76 10.44
N ARG A 268 -4.43 -0.58 10.56
CA ARG A 268 -5.18 -1.26 11.63
C ARG A 268 -4.44 -2.47 12.19
N ASP A 269 -4.63 -2.72 13.49
CA ASP A 269 -4.25 -3.96 14.18
C ASP A 269 -2.74 -4.32 14.04
N GLY A 270 -1.90 -3.30 13.81
CA GLY A 270 -0.48 -3.44 13.53
C GLY A 270 0.36 -3.74 14.78
N ILE A 271 1.49 -4.42 14.61
CA ILE A 271 2.42 -4.77 15.70
C ILE A 271 3.83 -4.25 15.38
N MET A 272 4.44 -3.52 16.31
CA MET A 272 5.88 -3.26 16.34
C MET A 272 6.47 -3.94 17.58
N ARG A 273 7.24 -5.02 17.41
CA ARG A 273 7.88 -5.75 18.53
C ARG A 273 9.38 -5.97 18.37
N ASN A 274 10.14 -5.96 19.46
CA ASN A 274 11.58 -6.26 19.46
C ASN A 274 12.47 -5.36 18.57
N ASN A 275 11.98 -4.28 17.95
CA ASN A 275 12.81 -3.50 17.01
C ASN A 275 13.79 -2.60 17.77
N ILE A 276 14.97 -2.38 17.18
CA ILE A 276 15.95 -1.38 17.63
C ILE A 276 15.90 -0.21 16.65
N VAL A 277 15.66 1.01 17.15
CA VAL A 277 15.57 2.23 16.33
C VAL A 277 16.50 3.31 16.87
N ALA A 278 17.41 3.80 16.04
CA ALA A 278 18.50 4.68 16.44
C ALA A 278 18.66 5.95 15.57
N ASN A 279 19.18 7.02 16.18
CA ASN A 279 19.69 8.22 15.51
C ASN A 279 18.69 8.94 14.59
N CYS A 280 17.41 8.92 14.97
CA CYS A 280 16.33 9.66 14.30
C CYS A 280 16.24 11.08 14.88
N ASN A 281 16.29 12.10 14.02
CA ASN A 281 16.12 13.48 14.48
C ASN A 281 14.64 13.88 14.63
N ASP A 282 13.72 13.02 14.21
CA ASP A 282 12.34 12.98 14.68
C ASP A 282 12.08 11.74 15.54
N VAL A 283 10.83 11.30 15.68
CA VAL A 283 10.46 10.09 16.44
C VAL A 283 11.01 8.80 15.82
N GLY A 284 11.33 7.83 16.69
CA GLY A 284 11.71 6.49 16.26
C GLY A 284 10.50 5.66 15.80
N ILE A 285 9.33 5.90 16.42
CA ILE A 285 8.05 5.30 16.02
C ILE A 285 6.99 6.38 15.90
N TYR A 286 6.27 6.39 14.78
CA TYR A 286 5.15 7.29 14.53
C TYR A 286 3.88 6.49 14.24
N LEU A 287 2.78 6.84 14.89
CA LEU A 287 1.43 6.37 14.56
C LEU A 287 0.63 7.55 14.06
N ASN A 288 0.26 7.50 12.79
CA ASN A 288 -0.45 8.57 12.09
C ASN A 288 -1.75 8.00 11.53
N GLU A 289 -2.87 8.34 12.16
CA GLU A 289 -4.18 7.72 11.93
C GLU A 289 -4.14 6.18 12.00
N ALA A 290 -3.29 5.59 12.84
CA ALA A 290 -3.06 4.15 12.94
C ALA A 290 -3.76 3.57 14.18
N ARG A 291 -4.77 2.71 13.93
CA ARG A 291 -5.69 2.24 14.96
C ARG A 291 -5.33 0.85 15.48
N ASP A 292 -5.60 0.64 16.76
CA ASP A 292 -5.51 -0.63 17.48
C ASP A 292 -4.10 -1.26 17.44
N THR A 293 -3.08 -0.40 17.45
CA THR A 293 -1.67 -0.75 17.28
C THR A 293 -1.04 -1.25 18.59
N LYS A 294 -0.10 -2.19 18.50
CA LYS A 294 0.67 -2.73 19.62
C LYS A 294 2.15 -2.43 19.46
N ILE A 295 2.76 -1.76 20.46
CA ILE A 295 4.18 -1.40 20.46
C ILE A 295 4.85 -2.02 21.69
N TYR A 296 5.50 -3.17 21.53
CA TYR A 296 5.99 -3.99 22.64
C TYR A 296 7.50 -4.26 22.57
N ASN A 297 8.22 -4.19 23.69
CA ASN A 297 9.62 -4.67 23.75
C ASN A 297 10.57 -4.04 22.71
N ASN A 298 10.34 -2.80 22.24
CA ASN A 298 11.28 -2.12 21.33
C ASN A 298 12.35 -1.36 22.13
N LEU A 299 13.49 -1.05 21.49
CA LEU A 299 14.56 -0.20 22.04
C LEU A 299 14.77 1.00 21.12
N LEU A 300 14.42 2.20 21.60
CA LEU A 300 14.65 3.45 20.90
C LEU A 300 15.83 4.20 21.53
N PHE A 301 16.84 4.56 20.75
CA PHE A 301 18.04 5.27 21.21
C PHE A 301 18.31 6.53 20.39
N ALA A 302 18.56 7.67 21.04
CA ALA A 302 18.82 8.95 20.38
C ALA A 302 17.74 9.29 19.32
N THR A 303 16.47 9.20 19.72
CA THR A 303 15.29 9.61 18.93
C THR A 303 14.41 10.59 19.72
N ASN A 304 13.36 11.15 19.12
CA ASN A 304 12.32 11.88 19.86
C ASN A 304 11.23 10.97 20.49
N GLY A 305 11.41 9.65 20.51
CA GLY A 305 10.53 8.70 21.17
C GLY A 305 9.42 8.16 20.28
N ILE A 306 8.19 8.09 20.82
CA ILE A 306 7.02 7.45 20.21
C ILE A 306 5.85 8.44 20.17
N ASP A 307 5.34 8.74 18.98
CA ASP A 307 4.18 9.63 18.82
C ASP A 307 2.93 8.87 18.38
N VAL A 308 1.83 9.08 19.10
CA VAL A 308 0.49 8.62 18.74
C VAL A 308 -0.36 9.83 18.36
N ARG A 309 -0.54 10.08 17.07
CA ARG A 309 -1.10 11.33 16.54
C ARG A 309 -2.41 11.13 15.78
N PHE A 310 -3.31 12.11 15.95
CA PHE A 310 -4.65 12.21 15.37
C PHE A 310 -5.69 11.28 16.00
N ALA A 311 -6.96 11.68 15.97
CA ALA A 311 -8.04 11.12 16.78
C ALA A 311 -8.33 9.63 16.52
N THR A 312 -8.04 9.13 15.31
CA THR A 312 -8.20 7.70 14.99
C THR A 312 -7.07 6.84 15.57
N SER A 313 -5.94 7.40 15.99
CA SER A 313 -4.82 6.61 16.49
C SER A 313 -5.04 6.10 17.91
N THR A 314 -4.98 4.78 18.06
CA THR A 314 -5.08 4.07 19.35
C THR A 314 -3.94 3.07 19.47
N ALA A 315 -3.28 3.03 20.62
CA ALA A 315 -2.11 2.18 20.83
C ALA A 315 -2.02 1.56 22.23
N ASP A 316 -1.49 0.34 22.32
CA ASP A 316 -1.01 -0.25 23.58
C ASP A 316 0.52 -0.37 23.57
N ILE A 317 1.19 0.21 24.56
CA ILE A 317 2.63 0.47 24.53
C ILE A 317 3.28 -0.09 25.80
N ARG A 318 4.00 -1.22 25.68
CA ARG A 318 4.51 -2.03 26.81
C ARG A 318 5.98 -2.39 26.66
N ASN A 319 6.71 -2.54 27.76
CA ASN A 319 8.07 -3.09 27.77
C ASN A 319 9.09 -2.35 26.87
N ASN A 320 8.86 -1.10 26.42
CA ASN A 320 9.81 -0.42 25.54
C ASN A 320 10.88 0.33 26.35
N ILE A 321 12.13 0.29 25.90
CA ILE A 321 13.15 1.25 26.30
C ILE A 321 13.06 2.45 25.37
N VAL A 322 12.97 3.65 25.93
CA VAL A 322 12.91 4.91 25.17
C VAL A 322 14.00 5.84 25.70
N ALA A 323 15.22 5.62 25.21
CA ALA A 323 16.42 6.38 25.53
C ALA A 323 16.56 7.62 24.62
N GLY A 324 15.60 8.54 24.75
CA GLY A 324 15.46 9.73 23.92
C GLY A 324 13.99 10.07 23.69
N GLY A 325 13.61 11.31 24.00
CA GLY A 325 12.24 11.78 23.89
C GLY A 325 11.28 11.14 24.88
N SER A 326 10.03 10.93 24.47
CA SER A 326 8.93 10.43 25.31
C SER A 326 7.92 9.63 24.49
N ILE A 327 7.00 8.93 25.15
CA ILE A 327 5.72 8.54 24.55
C ILE A 327 4.79 9.76 24.59
N ARG A 328 4.20 10.17 23.45
CA ARG A 328 3.36 11.38 23.33
C ARG A 328 2.06 11.12 22.58
N ASN A 329 0.94 11.41 23.23
CA ASN A 329 -0.39 11.49 22.62
C ASN A 329 -0.60 12.90 22.03
N ARG A 330 -0.95 13.01 20.75
CA ARG A 330 -1.02 14.27 19.98
C ARG A 330 -2.27 14.35 19.10
N ASN A 331 -2.78 15.55 18.85
CA ASN A 331 -3.92 15.82 17.95
C ASN A 331 -5.16 14.92 18.21
N GLY A 332 -5.37 14.48 19.46
CA GLY A 332 -6.48 13.61 19.86
C GLY A 332 -6.18 12.10 19.86
N GLY A 333 -5.00 11.66 19.39
CA GLY A 333 -4.57 10.26 19.51
C GLY A 333 -4.41 9.80 20.96
N THR A 334 -4.57 8.50 21.21
CA THR A 334 -4.62 7.95 22.58
C THR A 334 -3.83 6.66 22.74
N SER A 335 -3.36 6.39 23.96
CA SER A 335 -2.60 5.16 24.25
C SER A 335 -2.79 4.67 25.68
N THR A 336 -2.73 3.36 25.88
CA THR A 336 -2.43 2.73 27.18
C THR A 336 -0.94 2.43 27.28
N THR A 337 -0.36 2.64 28.47
CA THR A 337 1.09 2.48 28.67
C THR A 337 1.38 1.80 30.02
N SER A 338 2.34 0.88 30.03
CA SER A 338 2.85 0.21 31.23
C SER A 338 4.26 -0.32 30.98
N ALA A 339 5.06 -0.51 32.03
CA ALA A 339 6.41 -1.10 31.98
C ALA A 339 7.35 -0.54 30.88
N ASN A 340 7.33 0.76 30.58
CA ASN A 340 8.27 1.37 29.63
C ASN A 340 9.38 2.12 30.39
N TRP A 341 10.66 1.86 30.06
CA TRP A 341 11.79 2.60 30.62
C TRP A 341 12.08 3.84 29.78
N ILE A 342 11.41 4.95 30.10
CA ILE A 342 11.69 6.26 29.51
C ILE A 342 12.93 6.85 30.18
N THR A 343 13.97 7.13 29.40
CA THR A 343 15.31 7.45 29.91
C THR A 343 16.09 8.35 28.94
N THR A 344 17.31 8.74 29.29
CA THR A 344 18.16 9.58 28.42
C THR A 344 19.16 8.72 27.62
N PRO A 345 19.69 9.22 26.48
CA PRO A 345 20.81 8.56 25.79
C PRO A 345 22.01 8.32 26.73
N ALA A 346 22.35 9.28 27.60
CA ALA A 346 23.45 9.14 28.57
C ALA A 346 23.22 8.02 29.62
N ASN A 347 21.96 7.80 30.03
CA ASN A 347 21.60 6.66 30.89
C ASN A 347 21.74 5.34 30.13
N ALA A 348 21.36 5.28 28.85
CA ALA A 348 21.58 4.09 28.03
C ALA A 348 23.07 3.81 27.80
N GLN A 349 23.88 4.84 27.53
CA GLN A 349 25.35 4.76 27.48
C GLN A 349 26.00 4.36 28.82
N THR A 350 25.26 4.43 29.94
CA THR A 350 25.69 3.88 31.24
C THR A 350 25.27 2.42 31.39
N ALA A 351 24.08 2.03 30.91
CA ALA A 351 23.53 0.68 31.05
C ALA A 351 24.08 -0.35 30.04
N PHE A 352 24.56 0.11 28.88
CA PHE A 352 24.94 -0.74 27.74
C PHE A 352 26.38 -0.48 27.26
N THR A 353 26.95 -1.44 26.52
CA THR A 353 28.36 -1.45 26.14
C THR A 353 28.76 -0.34 25.17
N ASP A 354 28.06 -0.18 24.04
CA ASP A 354 28.29 0.90 23.07
C ASP A 354 27.03 1.22 22.22
N PRO A 355 26.02 1.91 22.80
CA PRO A 355 24.81 2.34 22.09
C PRO A 355 25.04 3.19 20.85
N ASP A 356 26.13 3.98 20.81
CA ASP A 356 26.43 4.87 19.68
C ASP A 356 26.84 4.06 18.43
N ASN A 357 27.39 2.85 18.64
CA ASN A 357 27.62 1.83 17.61
C ASN A 357 26.60 0.67 17.64
N TYR A 358 25.44 0.89 18.29
CA TYR A 358 24.30 -0.04 18.35
C TYR A 358 24.56 -1.35 19.13
N ASP A 359 25.60 -1.41 19.96
CA ASP A 359 25.82 -2.52 20.90
C ASP A 359 25.05 -2.27 22.22
N PHE A 360 23.89 -2.91 22.30
CA PHE A 360 23.00 -2.90 23.46
C PHE A 360 23.23 -4.09 24.41
N THR A 361 24.38 -4.77 24.35
CA THR A 361 24.78 -5.69 25.43
C THR A 361 24.99 -4.92 26.74
N LEU A 362 24.83 -5.59 27.90
CA LEU A 362 24.94 -4.92 29.20
C LEU A 362 26.37 -4.46 29.50
N SER A 363 26.52 -3.18 29.88
CA SER A 363 27.80 -2.63 30.35
C SER A 363 28.24 -3.31 31.65
N THR A 364 29.47 -3.06 32.10
CA THR A 364 29.94 -3.50 33.43
C THR A 364 29.31 -2.73 34.59
N ASP A 365 28.62 -1.61 34.34
CA ASP A 365 27.85 -0.89 35.34
C ASP A 365 26.50 -1.62 35.58
N THR A 366 26.09 -1.68 36.85
CA THR A 366 24.86 -2.36 37.28
C THR A 366 23.80 -1.41 37.82
N SER A 367 24.13 -0.12 38.00
CA SER A 367 23.32 0.88 38.72
C SER A 367 21.93 1.12 38.13
N LEU A 368 21.78 0.95 36.82
CA LEU A 368 20.50 1.16 36.12
C LEU A 368 19.75 -0.14 35.79
N ARG A 369 20.36 -1.31 35.97
CA ARG A 369 19.81 -2.60 35.48
C ARG A 369 18.42 -2.91 36.03
N SER A 370 18.16 -2.63 37.30
CA SER A 370 16.83 -2.80 37.91
C SER A 370 15.73 -1.86 37.39
N SER A 371 16.05 -0.97 36.44
CA SER A 371 15.04 -0.17 35.72
C SER A 371 14.47 -0.88 34.49
N PHE A 372 15.07 -1.99 34.06
CA PHE A 372 14.64 -2.72 32.87
C PHE A 372 14.80 -4.24 32.96
N ILE A 373 15.84 -4.77 33.64
CA ILE A 373 15.98 -6.20 33.94
C ILE A 373 14.91 -6.63 34.95
N ASP A 374 14.27 -7.78 34.68
CA ASP A 374 13.17 -8.37 35.47
C ASP A 374 11.94 -7.44 35.70
N ALA A 375 11.90 -6.28 35.04
CA ALA A 375 10.93 -5.20 35.27
C ALA A 375 9.76 -5.14 34.26
N GLY A 376 9.78 -6.01 33.25
CA GLY A 376 8.78 -6.11 32.19
C GLY A 376 7.57 -6.97 32.57
N GLU A 377 6.48 -6.78 31.82
CA GLU A 377 5.25 -7.57 31.92
C GLU A 377 5.16 -8.64 30.81
N VAL A 378 4.32 -9.65 31.02
CA VAL A 378 4.08 -10.70 30.00
C VAL A 378 3.00 -10.25 29.02
N VAL A 379 3.43 -9.80 27.84
CA VAL A 379 2.57 -9.60 26.67
C VAL A 379 2.54 -10.88 25.81
N ALA A 380 1.36 -11.29 25.36
CA ALA A 380 1.17 -12.56 24.64
C ALA A 380 1.80 -12.55 23.24
N GLU A 381 1.88 -11.38 22.63
CA GLU A 381 2.42 -11.14 21.30
C GLU A 381 3.96 -11.09 21.25
N VAL A 382 4.68 -11.34 22.35
CA VAL A 382 6.16 -11.39 22.37
C VAL A 382 6.65 -12.70 22.98
N THR A 383 6.99 -13.65 22.11
CA THR A 383 7.44 -15.02 22.43
C THR A 383 8.96 -15.20 22.33
N THR A 384 9.61 -14.47 21.44
CA THR A 384 11.08 -14.38 21.27
C THR A 384 11.57 -12.95 21.50
N ASP A 385 12.85 -12.80 21.80
CA ASP A 385 13.58 -11.52 21.77
C ASP A 385 14.17 -11.22 20.38
N TYR A 386 14.84 -10.08 20.22
CA TYR A 386 15.53 -9.63 18.99
C TYR A 386 16.50 -10.69 18.43
N CYS A 387 17.14 -11.48 19.29
CA CYS A 387 18.02 -12.56 18.86
C CYS A 387 17.27 -13.87 18.48
N GLY A 388 15.94 -13.82 18.33
CA GLY A 388 15.09 -14.99 18.08
C GLY A 388 15.01 -15.97 19.27
N ARG A 389 15.46 -15.57 20.47
CA ARG A 389 15.60 -16.46 21.63
C ARG A 389 14.30 -16.45 22.41
N THR A 390 13.77 -17.62 22.76
CA THR A 390 12.53 -17.72 23.56
C THR A 390 12.71 -17.02 24.90
N TRP A 391 11.82 -16.07 25.20
CA TRP A 391 11.81 -15.32 26.45
C TRP A 391 11.62 -16.22 27.67
N THR A 392 12.25 -15.81 28.77
CA THR A 392 12.13 -16.41 30.10
C THR A 392 11.09 -15.67 30.96
N ALA A 393 11.16 -15.90 32.27
CA ALA A 393 10.36 -15.22 33.30
C ALA A 393 11.26 -15.03 34.54
N PRO A 394 11.33 -13.83 35.16
CA PRO A 394 10.64 -12.58 34.79
C PRO A 394 10.99 -12.04 33.40
N ARG A 395 10.34 -10.96 32.97
CA ARG A 395 10.56 -10.33 31.65
C ARG A 395 11.41 -9.09 31.79
N ASP A 396 12.22 -8.82 30.78
CA ASP A 396 12.95 -7.56 30.67
C ASP A 396 12.12 -6.53 29.87
N ILE A 397 12.38 -5.27 30.13
CA ILE A 397 12.00 -4.13 29.30
C ILE A 397 13.09 -3.96 28.22
N GLY A 398 12.67 -3.82 26.96
CA GLY A 398 13.53 -3.70 25.79
C GLY A 398 13.48 -4.92 24.88
N ALA A 399 14.30 -4.89 23.84
CA ALA A 399 14.29 -5.89 22.76
C ALA A 399 15.03 -7.20 23.06
N LEU A 400 15.66 -7.32 24.22
CA LEU A 400 16.53 -8.45 24.57
C LEU A 400 16.10 -9.10 25.88
N ASP A 401 16.12 -10.42 25.93
CA ASP A 401 16.17 -11.18 27.17
C ASP A 401 17.64 -11.31 27.58
N TYR A 402 18.07 -10.55 28.57
CA TYR A 402 19.48 -10.51 28.98
C TYR A 402 19.90 -11.73 29.80
N SER A 403 18.93 -12.50 30.34
CA SER A 403 19.20 -13.78 31.02
C SER A 403 19.75 -14.84 30.06
N ARG A 404 19.44 -14.72 28.76
CA ARG A 404 19.92 -15.61 27.69
C ARG A 404 21.41 -15.41 27.36
N GLY A 405 22.08 -14.42 27.95
CA GLY A 405 23.46 -14.06 27.65
C GLY A 405 23.59 -13.10 26.46
N PRO A 406 24.79 -12.96 25.87
CA PRO A 406 25.04 -11.97 24.82
C PRO A 406 24.23 -12.21 23.54
N CYS A 407 23.99 -11.13 22.81
CA CYS A 407 23.27 -11.06 21.55
C CYS A 407 23.97 -9.98 20.70
N ASP A 408 24.20 -10.24 19.42
CA ASP A 408 24.66 -9.19 18.50
C ASP A 408 23.48 -8.30 18.15
N THR A 409 23.60 -7.02 18.49
CA THR A 409 22.58 -5.98 18.23
C THR A 409 23.03 -4.99 17.16
N THR A 410 24.24 -5.16 16.61
CA THR A 410 24.86 -4.25 15.64
C THR A 410 24.45 -4.56 14.19
N ASP A 411 24.01 -5.80 13.92
CA ASP A 411 23.38 -6.21 12.66
C ASP A 411 22.39 -7.39 12.89
N PRO A 412 21.08 -7.22 12.64
CA PRO A 412 20.09 -8.28 12.85
C PRO A 412 20.31 -9.47 11.91
N ARG A 413 21.00 -9.29 10.77
CA ARG A 413 21.28 -10.36 9.80
C ARG A 413 22.28 -11.39 10.31
N ASN A 414 23.06 -11.05 11.35
CA ASN A 414 23.94 -11.99 12.03
C ASN A 414 23.17 -12.97 12.95
N VAL A 415 21.91 -12.66 13.26
CA VAL A 415 21.03 -13.49 14.08
C VAL A 415 20.39 -14.59 13.23
N VAL A 416 20.63 -15.84 13.58
CA VAL A 416 19.94 -17.00 12.98
C VAL A 416 18.55 -17.14 13.61
N VAL A 417 17.64 -16.22 13.28
CA VAL A 417 16.21 -16.30 13.67
C VAL A 417 15.56 -17.44 12.87
N PRO A 418 15.03 -18.50 13.52
CA PRO A 418 14.21 -19.49 12.82
C PRO A 418 12.97 -18.81 12.24
N PRO A 419 12.46 -19.19 11.06
CA PRO A 419 11.30 -18.55 10.47
C PRO A 419 10.06 -18.78 11.35
N SER A 420 9.73 -17.80 12.20
CA SER A 420 8.45 -17.75 12.89
C SER A 420 7.33 -17.87 11.85
N PRO A 421 6.32 -18.74 12.09
CA PRO A 421 5.21 -18.90 11.16
C PRO A 421 4.53 -17.55 10.90
N PRO A 422 3.87 -17.38 9.74
CA PRO A 422 3.07 -16.18 9.49
C PRO A 422 2.03 -16.01 10.60
N PRO A 423 1.64 -14.77 10.95
CA PRO A 423 0.62 -14.54 11.96
C PRO A 423 -0.63 -15.33 11.59
N SER A 424 -1.13 -16.14 12.53
CA SER A 424 -2.38 -16.89 12.33
C SER A 424 -3.47 -15.92 11.85
N PRO A 425 -4.21 -16.26 10.78
CA PRO A 425 -5.25 -15.36 10.29
C PRO A 425 -6.23 -15.04 11.43
N PRO A 426 -6.70 -13.79 11.55
CA PRO A 426 -7.68 -13.44 12.55
C PRO A 426 -8.92 -14.35 12.40
N PRO A 427 -9.63 -14.67 13.50
CA PRO A 427 -10.91 -15.36 13.39
C PRO A 427 -11.80 -14.58 12.41
N PRO A 428 -12.51 -15.26 11.49
CA PRO A 428 -13.19 -14.59 10.40
C PRO A 428 -14.15 -13.54 10.96
N SER A 429 -14.01 -12.31 10.45
CA SER A 429 -14.85 -11.17 10.85
C SER A 429 -16.32 -11.61 10.88
N PRO A 430 -17.06 -11.32 11.96
CA PRO A 430 -18.45 -11.76 12.06
C PRO A 430 -19.20 -11.24 10.84
N SER A 431 -19.80 -12.16 10.08
CA SER A 431 -20.50 -11.84 8.83
C SER A 431 -21.45 -10.67 9.08
N PRO A 432 -21.49 -9.66 8.19
CA PRO A 432 -22.21 -8.41 8.44
C PRO A 432 -23.65 -8.74 8.85
N SER A 433 -23.97 -8.46 10.11
CA SER A 433 -25.23 -8.86 10.72
C SER A 433 -26.37 -8.36 9.86
N SER A 434 -27.21 -9.28 9.37
CA SER A 434 -28.35 -8.95 8.52
C SER A 434 -29.14 -7.84 9.18
N SER A 435 -29.27 -6.69 8.50
CA SER A 435 -29.79 -5.45 9.07
C SER A 435 -31.02 -5.71 9.94
N PRO A 436 -31.06 -5.21 11.19
CA PRO A 436 -32.16 -5.50 12.09
C PRO A 436 -33.47 -5.09 11.42
N SER A 437 -34.39 -6.05 11.30
CA SER A 437 -35.66 -5.81 10.63
C SER A 437 -36.40 -4.65 11.32
N PRO A 438 -37.06 -3.76 10.55
CA PRO A 438 -37.75 -2.61 11.14
C PRO A 438 -38.74 -3.08 12.19
N PRO A 439 -38.82 -2.40 13.36
CA PRO A 439 -39.63 -2.87 14.47
C PRO A 439 -41.11 -2.94 14.08
N SER A 440 -41.74 -4.08 14.36
CA SER A 440 -43.15 -4.32 14.06
C SER A 440 -44.05 -3.26 14.68
N SER A 441 -44.98 -2.72 13.89
CA SER A 441 -45.98 -1.75 14.35
C SER A 441 -46.71 -2.25 15.60
N PRO A 442 -46.88 -1.42 16.66
CA PRO A 442 -47.54 -1.84 17.88
C PRO A 442 -49.01 -2.20 17.63
N SER A 443 -49.45 -3.34 18.14
CA SER A 443 -50.83 -3.80 18.05
C SER A 443 -51.78 -2.88 18.85
N PRO A 444 -53.03 -2.66 18.39
CA PRO A 444 -54.01 -1.85 19.12
C PRO A 444 -54.42 -2.55 20.43
N PRO A 445 -54.77 -1.79 21.49
CA PRO A 445 -55.16 -2.35 22.78
C PRO A 445 -56.53 -3.05 22.74
N SER A 446 -56.68 -4.12 23.51
CA SER A 446 -57.87 -4.97 23.55
C SER A 446 -59.06 -4.32 24.28
N SER A 447 -60.24 -4.34 23.65
CA SER A 447 -61.51 -3.96 24.29
C SER A 447 -61.95 -4.97 25.37
N PRO A 448 -62.65 -4.53 26.44
CA PRO A 448 -63.06 -5.41 27.55
C PRO A 448 -64.27 -6.32 27.22
N SER A 449 -64.36 -7.44 27.94
CA SER A 449 -65.35 -8.51 27.72
C SER A 449 -66.74 -8.23 28.34
N PRO A 450 -67.85 -8.68 27.70
CA PRO A 450 -69.20 -8.62 28.24
C PRO A 450 -69.59 -9.86 29.11
N PRO A 451 -70.65 -9.78 29.93
CA PRO A 451 -71.12 -10.87 30.82
C PRO A 451 -72.06 -11.91 30.16
N SER A 452 -72.50 -12.89 30.95
CA SER A 452 -72.94 -14.25 30.54
C SER A 452 -74.41 -14.45 30.08
N SER A 453 -74.66 -15.61 29.45
CA SER A 453 -75.88 -16.09 28.77
C SER A 453 -77.07 -16.49 29.68
N PRO A 454 -78.27 -16.79 29.12
CA PRO A 454 -78.65 -18.22 28.96
C PRO A 454 -79.62 -18.63 27.79
N SER A 455 -79.31 -19.79 27.17
CA SER A 455 -80.21 -20.90 26.76
C SER A 455 -81.22 -20.85 25.56
N PRO A 456 -81.58 -22.03 24.95
CA PRO A 456 -82.22 -22.23 23.61
C PRO A 456 -83.67 -22.85 23.73
N PRO A 457 -84.34 -23.60 22.78
CA PRO A 457 -83.99 -24.15 21.43
C PRO A 457 -85.14 -24.21 20.35
N SER A 458 -85.02 -25.13 19.36
CA SER A 458 -86.05 -25.77 18.47
C SER A 458 -85.94 -25.55 16.93
N SER A 459 -86.69 -26.30 16.10
CA SER A 459 -86.25 -26.73 14.72
C SER A 459 -87.31 -26.65 13.57
N PRO A 460 -87.49 -27.64 12.63
CA PRO A 460 -87.41 -27.53 11.14
C PRO A 460 -88.83 -27.46 10.44
N PRO A 461 -89.12 -27.73 9.11
CA PRO A 461 -88.34 -28.33 7.99
C PRO A 461 -88.27 -27.67 6.55
N PRO A 462 -88.99 -28.05 5.42
CA PRO A 462 -88.29 -28.45 4.16
C PRO A 462 -88.72 -27.72 2.81
N PRO A 463 -88.97 -28.32 1.60
CA PRO A 463 -88.55 -27.78 0.26
C PRO A 463 -89.79 -27.52 -0.69
N PRO A 464 -89.83 -27.65 -2.06
CA PRO A 464 -88.84 -27.95 -3.14
C PRO A 464 -88.97 -27.14 -4.49
N GLN A 465 -88.34 -27.63 -5.58
CA GLN A 465 -88.47 -27.25 -7.03
C GLN A 465 -87.91 -25.86 -7.44
N GLY A 466 -87.60 -25.56 -8.72
CA GLY A 466 -87.51 -26.38 -9.95
C GLY A 466 -88.05 -25.68 -11.22
N GLY A 467 -87.20 -25.29 -12.19
CA GLY A 467 -87.64 -24.72 -13.48
C GLY A 467 -86.52 -24.22 -14.43
N ALA A 468 -86.76 -24.27 -15.74
CA ALA A 468 -85.98 -23.60 -16.80
C ALA A 468 -86.64 -22.21 -17.12
N THR A 469 -86.18 -21.30 -17.99
CA THR A 469 -85.56 -21.31 -19.34
C THR A 469 -84.98 -19.92 -19.66
N ALA A 470 -84.13 -19.64 -20.66
CA ALA A 470 -83.18 -20.42 -21.49
C ALA A 470 -82.49 -19.43 -22.49
N GLY A 471 -81.36 -19.83 -23.10
CA GLY A 471 -80.74 -19.12 -24.24
C GLY A 471 -79.20 -19.03 -24.18
N ALA A 472 -78.45 -18.96 -25.28
CA ALA A 472 -78.52 -19.60 -26.61
C ALA A 472 -77.33 -19.09 -27.46
N VAL A 473 -76.58 -19.99 -28.10
CA VAL A 473 -75.49 -19.76 -29.09
C VAL A 473 -74.30 -18.86 -28.65
N ASP A 474 -73.09 -18.98 -29.20
CA ASP A 474 -72.71 -19.60 -30.48
C ASP A 474 -71.47 -20.54 -30.48
N GLN A 475 -71.31 -21.17 -31.64
CA GLN A 475 -70.35 -22.19 -32.12
C GLN A 475 -68.86 -21.89 -31.86
N ALA A 476 -68.04 -22.88 -31.45
CA ALA A 476 -67.26 -23.85 -32.27
C ALA A 476 -65.91 -23.29 -32.81
N THR A 477 -64.85 -24.07 -33.09
CA THR A 477 -64.80 -25.47 -33.57
C THR A 477 -63.51 -26.20 -33.11
N ALA A 478 -63.56 -27.54 -32.96
CA ALA A 478 -62.39 -28.43 -32.85
C ALA A 478 -61.92 -28.90 -34.27
N PRO A 479 -61.03 -29.90 -34.52
CA PRO A 479 -60.68 -31.14 -33.79
C PRO A 479 -59.17 -31.22 -33.40
N ASN A 480 -58.60 -32.21 -32.70
CA ASN A 480 -58.67 -33.71 -32.79
C ASN A 480 -58.12 -34.23 -34.15
N SER A 481 -57.39 -35.35 -34.30
CA SER A 481 -56.93 -36.45 -33.40
C SER A 481 -55.60 -37.02 -34.00
N ASP A 482 -54.60 -37.51 -33.24
CA ASP A 482 -54.43 -38.87 -32.66
C ASP A 482 -53.88 -39.95 -33.64
N SER A 483 -53.17 -40.96 -33.10
CA SER A 483 -52.49 -42.11 -33.75
C SER A 483 -51.31 -41.80 -34.71
N GLY A 484 -50.29 -42.66 -34.93
CA GLY A 484 -49.93 -43.92 -34.27
C GLY A 484 -48.96 -44.79 -35.11
N THR A 485 -47.84 -45.24 -34.51
CA THR A 485 -46.92 -46.35 -34.95
C THR A 485 -46.24 -46.35 -36.34
N GLY A 486 -44.97 -46.80 -36.42
CA GLY A 486 -44.47 -47.47 -37.65
C GLY A 486 -43.02 -47.25 -38.12
N SER A 487 -42.04 -47.89 -37.46
CA SER A 487 -40.74 -48.38 -38.00
C SER A 487 -39.97 -47.67 -39.15
N THR A 488 -38.87 -47.03 -38.76
CA THR A 488 -37.50 -47.18 -39.35
C THR A 488 -37.28 -47.33 -40.87
N VAL A 489 -36.65 -46.32 -41.48
CA VAL A 489 -35.54 -46.47 -42.44
C VAL A 489 -34.44 -45.47 -42.04
N ALA A 490 -33.16 -45.84 -42.15
CA ALA A 490 -32.02 -45.01 -41.76
C ALA A 490 -31.36 -44.31 -42.97
N VAL A 491 -30.93 -43.06 -42.79
CA VAL A 491 -29.98 -42.38 -43.69
C VAL A 491 -28.92 -41.65 -42.86
N VAL A 492 -27.67 -41.74 -43.30
CA VAL A 492 -26.47 -41.15 -42.67
C VAL A 492 -26.49 -39.62 -42.76
N GLY A 493 -26.16 -38.93 -41.66
CA GLY A 493 -26.06 -37.45 -41.68
C GLY A 493 -25.34 -36.76 -40.51
N ALA A 494 -25.01 -37.46 -39.42
CA ALA A 494 -24.54 -36.81 -38.17
C ALA A 494 -23.07 -36.31 -38.19
N SER A 495 -22.18 -36.94 -38.96
CA SER A 495 -20.74 -36.64 -38.94
C SER A 495 -20.35 -35.35 -39.68
N ILE A 496 -21.12 -34.96 -40.71
CA ILE A 496 -20.85 -33.73 -41.48
C ILE A 496 -21.20 -32.49 -40.65
N GLY A 497 -22.29 -32.51 -39.88
CA GLY A 497 -22.71 -31.36 -39.06
C GLY A 497 -21.66 -30.94 -38.02
N VAL A 498 -21.06 -31.90 -37.31
CA VAL A 498 -20.01 -31.62 -36.32
C VAL A 498 -18.72 -31.15 -36.99
N VAL A 499 -18.30 -31.76 -38.10
CA VAL A 499 -17.11 -31.32 -38.84
C VAL A 499 -17.29 -29.92 -39.44
N ILE A 500 -18.49 -29.58 -39.95
CA ILE A 500 -18.80 -28.21 -40.38
C ILE A 500 -18.81 -27.25 -39.18
N LEU A 501 -19.37 -27.63 -38.03
CA LEU A 501 -19.37 -26.76 -36.84
C LEU A 501 -17.93 -26.50 -36.35
N CYS A 502 -17.07 -27.51 -36.32
CA CYS A 502 -15.66 -27.38 -35.99
C CYS A 502 -14.88 -26.59 -37.05
N LEU A 503 -15.14 -26.77 -38.34
CA LEU A 503 -14.54 -25.97 -39.41
C LEU A 503 -15.01 -24.50 -39.35
N VAL A 504 -16.27 -24.24 -39.03
CA VAL A 504 -16.78 -22.88 -38.80
C VAL A 504 -16.14 -22.27 -37.56
N ALA A 505 -15.99 -23.02 -36.47
CA ALA A 505 -15.28 -22.55 -35.27
C ALA A 505 -13.80 -22.25 -35.57
N VAL A 506 -13.11 -23.12 -36.32
CA VAL A 506 -11.72 -22.91 -36.75
C VAL A 506 -11.61 -21.73 -37.72
N VAL A 507 -12.53 -21.57 -38.67
CA VAL A 507 -12.58 -20.40 -39.56
C VAL A 507 -12.89 -19.12 -38.78
N VAL A 508 -13.76 -19.15 -37.78
CA VAL A 508 -14.00 -18.01 -36.88
C VAL A 508 -12.74 -17.68 -36.07
N VAL A 509 -12.06 -18.67 -35.49
CA VAL A 509 -10.79 -18.47 -34.76
C VAL A 509 -9.68 -17.96 -35.69
N LEU A 510 -9.61 -18.44 -36.94
CA LEU A 510 -8.66 -17.98 -37.95
C LEU A 510 -9.01 -16.60 -38.50
N VAL A 511 -10.30 -16.23 -38.59
CA VAL A 511 -10.75 -14.88 -38.96
C VAL A 511 -10.57 -13.89 -37.79
N VAL A 512 -10.70 -14.33 -36.54
CA VAL A 512 -10.35 -13.52 -35.36
C VAL A 512 -8.83 -13.36 -35.26
N ARG A 513 -8.03 -14.40 -35.51
CA ARG A 513 -6.56 -14.30 -35.61
C ARG A 513 -6.12 -13.45 -36.80
N SER A 514 -6.72 -13.60 -37.99
CA SER A 514 -6.35 -12.80 -39.16
C SER A 514 -6.90 -11.37 -39.10
N ARG A 515 -7.94 -11.07 -38.31
CA ARG A 515 -8.29 -9.69 -37.95
C ARG A 515 -7.34 -9.11 -36.89
N ARG A 516 -6.84 -9.90 -35.94
CA ARG A 516 -5.79 -9.48 -35.00
C ARG A 516 -4.42 -9.28 -35.67
N GLN A 517 -4.07 -10.06 -36.69
CA GLN A 517 -2.83 -9.91 -37.46
C GLN A 517 -2.98 -8.95 -38.65
N GLY A 518 -4.18 -8.82 -39.23
CA GLY A 518 -4.50 -7.92 -40.34
C GLY A 518 -4.83 -6.49 -39.92
N SER A 519 -4.95 -6.20 -38.62
CA SER A 519 -5.01 -4.84 -38.09
C SER A 519 -3.61 -4.21 -37.91
N SER A 520 -2.63 -4.64 -38.71
CA SER A 520 -1.22 -4.22 -38.65
C SER A 520 -0.80 -3.32 -39.83
N SER A 521 -1.75 -2.62 -40.44
CA SER A 521 -1.49 -1.53 -41.39
C SER A 521 -2.70 -0.60 -41.53
N ALA A 522 -3.23 -0.15 -40.38
CA ALA A 522 -4.15 0.97 -40.26
C ALA A 522 -3.65 1.92 -39.17
N GLU A 523 -3.48 3.19 -39.52
CA GLU A 523 -2.85 4.23 -38.70
C GLU A 523 -3.78 4.66 -37.54
N TYR A 524 -3.71 3.95 -36.42
CA TYR A 524 -4.46 4.30 -35.21
C TYR A 524 -3.63 5.25 -34.34
N LYS A 525 -4.09 6.48 -34.17
CA LYS A 525 -3.48 7.44 -33.25
C LYS A 525 -3.64 6.95 -31.81
N ALA A 526 -2.61 7.14 -30.99
CA ALA A 526 -2.79 7.08 -29.55
C ALA A 526 -3.71 8.23 -29.11
N ASP A 527 -4.56 7.99 -28.11
CA ASP A 527 -5.08 9.06 -27.27
C ASP A 527 -4.00 9.42 -26.25
N ASP A 528 -3.80 10.72 -26.01
CA ASP A 528 -2.61 11.22 -25.32
C ASP A 528 -2.64 10.97 -23.82
N GLY A 529 -1.68 10.16 -23.33
CA GLY A 529 -1.21 10.27 -21.95
C GLY A 529 -0.43 11.58 -21.82
N MET A 530 -0.82 12.45 -20.88
CA MET A 530 -0.34 13.84 -20.82
C MET A 530 1.16 13.98 -20.49
N SER A 531 1.99 13.97 -21.52
CA SER A 531 3.31 14.61 -21.50
C SER A 531 3.16 16.07 -21.93
N PHE A 532 3.42 17.02 -21.02
CA PHE A 532 3.46 18.44 -21.40
C PHE A 532 4.87 18.85 -21.84
N GLU A 533 4.96 19.43 -23.04
CA GLU A 533 6.23 19.79 -23.68
C GLU A 533 6.77 21.11 -23.12
N LEU A 534 7.91 21.07 -22.42
CA LEU A 534 8.48 22.25 -21.78
C LEU A 534 9.25 23.11 -22.80
N ALA A 535 8.72 24.29 -23.11
CA ALA A 535 9.29 25.20 -24.09
C ALA A 535 10.73 25.64 -23.73
N SER A 536 11.60 25.69 -24.74
CA SER A 536 13.03 25.95 -24.58
C SER A 536 13.36 27.40 -24.22
N ALA A 537 14.33 27.58 -23.32
CA ALA A 537 15.01 28.84 -23.06
C ALA A 537 16.53 28.62 -23.01
N GLU A 538 17.27 29.33 -23.86
CA GLU A 538 18.73 29.28 -23.96
C GLU A 538 19.43 29.95 -22.75
N PRO A 539 20.71 29.62 -22.47
CA PRO A 539 21.29 29.80 -21.14
C PRO A 539 21.89 31.19 -20.88
N TYR A 540 21.88 31.60 -19.61
CA TYR A 540 22.69 32.71 -19.09
C TYR A 540 23.68 32.23 -18.04
N THR A 541 24.97 32.47 -18.30
CA THR A 541 26.07 32.30 -17.35
C THR A 541 26.21 33.55 -16.48
N HIS A 542 26.57 33.42 -15.19
CA HIS A 542 27.94 33.73 -14.74
C HIS A 542 28.20 33.49 -13.24
N SER A 543 29.49 33.27 -12.96
CA SER A 543 30.11 33.18 -11.63
C SER A 543 29.79 34.34 -10.68
N ALA A 544 29.78 34.05 -9.38
CA ALA A 544 29.72 35.05 -8.33
C ALA A 544 31.10 35.66 -7.99
N SER A 545 31.13 36.95 -7.66
CA SER A 545 32.17 37.61 -6.87
C SER A 545 31.63 38.91 -6.23
N LEU A 546 31.99 39.16 -4.98
CA LEU A 546 31.61 40.32 -4.14
C LEU A 546 32.85 41.24 -3.94
N PRO A 547 32.75 42.43 -3.28
CA PRO A 547 31.73 43.50 -3.23
C PRO A 547 32.41 44.85 -3.69
N PRO A 548 32.02 46.13 -3.35
CA PRO A 548 30.92 46.64 -2.51
C PRO A 548 30.10 47.86 -3.04
N THR A 549 29.19 48.30 -2.16
CA THR A 549 28.28 49.50 -2.12
C THR A 549 28.94 50.90 -2.23
N PRO A 550 28.19 52.05 -2.28
CA PRO A 550 26.71 52.27 -2.38
C PRO A 550 26.26 53.36 -3.41
N ALA A 551 24.93 53.53 -3.65
CA ALA A 551 24.18 54.82 -3.50
C ALA A 551 22.75 54.88 -4.14
N ALA A 552 21.87 55.67 -3.48
CA ALA A 552 20.74 56.49 -3.99
C ALA A 552 19.63 55.98 -4.97
N ARG A 553 18.40 55.88 -4.42
CA ARG A 553 17.07 56.44 -4.84
C ARG A 553 16.95 57.33 -6.11
N PRO A 554 15.73 57.56 -6.70
CA PRO A 554 14.41 56.93 -6.44
C PRO A 554 13.52 56.62 -7.69
N MET A 555 12.33 56.07 -7.38
CA MET A 555 11.11 55.81 -8.18
C MET A 555 10.69 56.90 -9.22
N ALA A 556 10.06 56.49 -10.34
CA ALA A 556 8.58 56.54 -10.51
C ALA A 556 8.07 56.43 -11.98
N ALA A 557 7.11 55.52 -12.23
CA ALA A 557 6.12 55.61 -13.33
C ALA A 557 4.88 54.72 -13.00
N LYS A 558 3.70 55.02 -13.58
CA LYS A 558 2.44 54.27 -13.35
C LYS A 558 1.88 53.68 -14.66
N PRO A 559 1.05 52.62 -14.60
CA PRO A 559 0.63 51.83 -15.78
C PRO A 559 -0.53 52.44 -16.57
N LYS A 560 -0.86 51.83 -17.72
CA LYS A 560 -1.97 52.16 -18.61
C LYS A 560 -2.95 50.97 -18.74
N PRO A 561 -4.28 51.15 -18.89
CA PRO A 561 -5.27 50.07 -18.67
C PRO A 561 -5.67 49.30 -19.94
N LEU A 562 -6.24 48.10 -19.75
CA LEU A 562 -6.99 47.35 -20.76
C LEU A 562 -8.50 47.74 -20.79
N PRO A 563 -9.19 47.59 -21.94
CA PRO A 563 -10.64 47.80 -22.07
C PRO A 563 -11.47 46.57 -21.66
N LYS A 564 -12.78 46.76 -21.46
CA LYS A 564 -13.78 45.70 -21.18
C LYS A 564 -14.98 45.76 -22.13
N SER A 565 -15.35 44.62 -22.72
CA SER A 565 -16.72 44.19 -23.06
C SER A 565 -16.69 42.70 -23.47
N GLY A 566 -17.77 41.92 -23.37
CA GLY A 566 -19.08 42.19 -22.78
C GLY A 566 -20.21 41.50 -23.56
N ALA A 567 -20.68 40.34 -23.07
CA ALA A 567 -21.87 39.64 -23.55
C ALA A 567 -22.48 38.79 -22.40
N ASP A 568 -23.81 38.70 -22.33
CA ASP A 568 -24.56 38.23 -21.15
C ASP A 568 -24.96 36.73 -21.20
N PRO A 569 -25.34 36.12 -20.05
CA PRO A 569 -25.29 34.66 -19.85
C PRO A 569 -26.63 33.90 -20.03
N LEU A 570 -26.52 32.57 -20.14
CA LEU A 570 -27.61 31.62 -19.91
C LEU A 570 -27.62 31.16 -18.43
N ALA A 571 -28.81 30.99 -17.85
CA ALA A 571 -28.98 30.85 -16.40
C ALA A 571 -28.74 29.42 -15.87
N PRO A 572 -28.00 29.24 -14.75
CA PRO A 572 -27.86 27.96 -14.06
C PRO A 572 -29.06 27.65 -13.14
N LYS A 573 -29.22 26.37 -12.78
CA LYS A 573 -30.23 25.89 -11.81
C LYS A 573 -29.88 26.33 -10.37
N PRO A 574 -30.88 26.50 -9.48
CA PRO A 574 -30.66 27.03 -8.14
C PRO A 574 -29.87 26.07 -7.23
N ALA A 575 -28.88 26.61 -6.53
CA ALA A 575 -28.11 25.90 -5.50
C ALA A 575 -28.90 25.76 -4.17
N PRO A 576 -28.55 24.79 -3.30
CA PRO A 576 -29.00 24.76 -1.92
C PRO A 576 -28.65 26.05 -1.16
N LYS A 577 -29.48 26.42 -0.17
CA LYS A 577 -29.26 27.64 0.62
C LYS A 577 -27.97 27.52 1.46
N PRO A 578 -27.10 28.55 1.49
CA PRO A 578 -25.93 28.55 2.37
C PRO A 578 -26.31 28.46 3.84
N LEU A 579 -25.51 27.71 4.61
CA LEU A 579 -25.37 27.93 6.05
C LEU A 579 -24.71 29.31 6.28
N PRO A 580 -24.96 29.98 7.41
CA PRO A 580 -24.37 31.28 7.69
C PRO A 580 -22.83 31.17 7.73
N PRO A 581 -22.08 32.04 7.02
CA PRO A 581 -20.63 31.93 6.98
C PRO A 581 -20.02 32.24 8.35
N LYS A 582 -19.07 31.39 8.79
CA LYS A 582 -18.05 31.82 9.75
C LYS A 582 -17.34 33.06 9.17
N PRO A 583 -16.89 34.02 10.00
CA PRO A 583 -16.13 35.17 9.51
C PRO A 583 -14.82 34.69 8.90
N SER A 584 -14.73 34.75 7.57
CA SER A 584 -13.53 34.38 6.83
C SER A 584 -12.40 35.35 7.16
N GLN A 585 -11.25 34.84 7.59
CA GLN A 585 -10.06 35.67 7.71
C GLN A 585 -9.49 35.90 6.31
N THR A 586 -9.38 37.17 5.91
CA THR A 586 -8.55 37.56 4.77
C THR A 586 -7.11 37.68 5.26
N ARG A 587 -6.20 36.89 4.70
CA ARG A 587 -4.76 36.86 5.02
C ARG A 587 -3.94 37.22 3.79
N ARG A 588 -2.66 37.55 3.97
CA ARG A 588 -1.77 37.93 2.86
C ARG A 588 -0.68 36.88 2.62
N MET A 589 -0.35 36.63 1.37
CA MET A 589 0.81 35.85 0.99
C MET A 589 2.09 36.61 1.36
N LYS A 590 2.82 36.10 2.36
CA LYS A 590 4.12 36.59 2.80
C LYS A 590 5.25 36.26 1.81
N PHE A 591 5.10 35.13 1.12
CA PHE A 591 6.02 34.64 0.09
C PHE A 591 5.25 34.28 -1.18
N GLU A 592 5.94 34.22 -2.31
CA GLU A 592 5.38 33.69 -3.56
C GLU A 592 5.28 32.17 -3.47
N PHE A 593 4.14 31.63 -3.89
CA PHE A 593 3.85 30.20 -3.89
C PHE A 593 3.48 29.77 -5.32
N THR A 594 4.19 28.77 -5.84
CA THR A 594 3.94 28.17 -7.16
C THR A 594 3.32 26.81 -6.96
N ALA A 595 2.15 26.58 -7.55
CA ALA A 595 1.48 25.29 -7.52
C ALA A 595 2.32 24.20 -8.19
N GLY A 596 2.48 23.07 -7.51
CA GLY A 596 3.06 21.82 -8.00
C GLY A 596 2.03 20.70 -8.22
N ALA A 597 0.77 20.91 -7.85
CA ALA A 597 -0.35 20.01 -8.07
C ALA A 597 -1.61 20.76 -8.54
N ASP A 598 -2.55 20.07 -9.19
CA ASP A 598 -3.73 20.67 -9.84
C ASP A 598 -4.75 21.28 -8.86
N ASP A 599 -4.66 20.95 -7.56
CA ASP A 599 -5.48 21.50 -6.48
C ASP A 599 -4.79 22.64 -5.70
N GLU A 600 -3.50 22.92 -5.96
CA GLU A 600 -2.75 24.01 -5.33
C GLU A 600 -3.02 25.37 -6.03
N LEU A 601 -3.16 26.45 -5.25
CA LEU A 601 -3.45 27.79 -5.77
C LEU A 601 -2.17 28.65 -5.83
N ALA A 602 -1.58 28.79 -7.02
CA ALA A 602 -0.40 29.63 -7.24
C ALA A 602 -0.68 31.12 -6.99
N LEU A 603 0.16 31.79 -6.19
CA LEU A 603 -0.04 33.18 -5.76
C LEU A 603 1.28 33.92 -5.56
N ALA A 604 1.37 35.14 -6.10
CA ALA A 604 2.49 36.04 -5.89
C ALA A 604 2.57 36.57 -4.44
N ALA A 605 3.78 36.89 -3.98
CA ALA A 605 3.98 37.57 -2.70
C ALA A 605 3.19 38.90 -2.65
N GLY A 606 2.50 39.13 -1.54
CA GLY A 606 1.61 40.28 -1.32
C GLY A 606 0.14 40.06 -1.73
N ALA A 607 -0.19 38.97 -2.42
CA ALA A 607 -1.57 38.64 -2.81
C ALA A 607 -2.47 38.43 -1.58
N GLU A 608 -3.77 38.74 -1.71
CA GLU A 608 -4.76 38.57 -0.66
C GLU A 608 -5.61 37.33 -0.92
N VAL A 609 -5.83 36.53 0.13
CA VAL A 609 -6.65 35.33 0.11
C VAL A 609 -7.70 35.36 1.20
N GLN A 610 -8.92 34.93 0.85
CA GLN A 610 -9.96 34.60 1.79
C GLN A 610 -9.77 33.14 2.21
N ILE A 611 -9.42 32.90 3.48
CA ILE A 611 -9.27 31.55 4.00
C ILE A 611 -10.65 30.92 4.18
N ILE A 612 -10.83 29.73 3.59
CA ILE A 612 -12.04 28.91 3.69
C ILE A 612 -11.90 27.98 4.90
N GLU A 613 -10.76 27.30 5.00
CA GLU A 613 -10.42 26.33 6.05
C GLU A 613 -8.88 26.24 6.18
N GLU A 614 -8.34 26.18 7.40
CA GLU A 614 -6.93 25.82 7.66
C GLU A 614 -6.88 24.37 8.17
N PHE A 615 -6.01 23.55 7.60
CA PHE A 615 -5.78 22.15 7.92
C PHE A 615 -4.58 21.99 8.89
N ASP A 616 -4.54 20.94 9.71
CA ASP A 616 -3.52 20.77 10.78
C ASP A 616 -2.26 19.98 10.35
N ASP A 617 -2.11 19.79 9.04
CA ASP A 617 -0.88 19.39 8.35
C ASP A 617 0.02 20.59 7.95
N GLY A 618 -0.54 21.80 7.95
CA GLY A 618 0.12 23.04 7.54
C GLY A 618 -0.39 23.68 6.25
N TRP A 619 -1.46 23.15 5.65
CA TRP A 619 -2.11 23.71 4.45
C TRP A 619 -3.44 24.40 4.77
N ALA A 620 -3.98 25.15 3.81
CA ALA A 620 -5.28 25.81 3.93
C ALA A 620 -5.99 25.86 2.57
N ALA A 621 -7.29 25.56 2.56
CA ALA A 621 -8.16 25.85 1.43
C ALA A 621 -8.42 27.36 1.38
N ALA A 622 -8.04 27.99 0.27
CA ALA A 622 -8.08 29.43 0.10
C ALA A 622 -8.81 29.84 -1.18
N CYS A 623 -9.31 31.08 -1.19
CA CYS A 623 -9.88 31.73 -2.35
C CYS A 623 -9.11 33.02 -2.64
N SER A 624 -8.55 33.15 -3.84
CA SER A 624 -7.88 34.37 -4.31
C SER A 624 -8.87 35.54 -4.30
N VAL A 625 -8.54 36.64 -3.61
CA VAL A 625 -9.39 37.86 -3.60
C VAL A 625 -9.29 38.59 -4.96
N ALA A 626 -8.21 38.39 -5.71
CA ALA A 626 -7.96 39.07 -6.98
C ALA A 626 -8.61 38.38 -8.19
N THR A 627 -8.69 37.03 -8.18
CA THR A 627 -9.18 36.23 -9.32
C THR A 627 -10.43 35.41 -9.01
N GLY A 628 -10.74 35.14 -7.73
CA GLY A 628 -11.84 34.27 -7.31
C GLY A 628 -11.57 32.77 -7.43
N GLU A 629 -10.37 32.41 -7.89
CA GLU A 629 -9.90 31.02 -7.99
C GLU A 629 -9.67 30.42 -6.61
N ARG A 630 -9.76 29.08 -6.51
CA ARG A 630 -9.64 28.32 -5.27
C ARG A 630 -8.69 27.16 -5.41
N GLY A 631 -8.00 26.86 -4.31
CA GLY A 631 -7.12 25.70 -4.16
C GLY A 631 -6.48 25.71 -2.78
N ILE A 632 -5.55 24.79 -2.54
CA ILE A 632 -4.80 24.70 -1.30
C ILE A 632 -3.51 25.53 -1.37
N ILE A 633 -3.12 26.11 -0.23
CA ILE A 633 -1.87 26.88 -0.06
C ILE A 633 -1.24 26.58 1.30
N PRO A 634 0.09 26.64 1.45
CA PRO A 634 0.75 26.38 2.73
C PRO A 634 0.54 27.55 3.71
N VAL A 635 0.02 27.29 4.91
CA VAL A 635 -0.23 28.28 5.98
C VAL A 635 1.06 29.00 6.40
N ALA A 636 2.22 28.34 6.28
CA ALA A 636 3.53 28.94 6.54
C ALA A 636 3.88 30.11 5.58
N TYR A 637 3.17 30.25 4.46
CA TYR A 637 3.33 31.34 3.49
C TYR A 637 2.34 32.48 3.74
N LEU A 638 1.52 32.41 4.79
CA LEU A 638 0.55 33.44 5.16
C LEU A 638 1.01 34.30 6.34
N GLU A 639 0.75 35.60 6.23
CA GLU A 639 0.62 36.55 7.34
C GLU A 639 -0.85 36.95 7.54
#